data_AF-A0A975R7E7-F1
#
_entry.id   AF-A0A975R7E7-F1
#
_cell.length_a   1.000
_cell.length_b   1.000
_cell.length_c   1.000
_cell.angle_alpha   90.00
_cell.angle_beta   90.00
_cell.angle_gamma   90.00
#
_symmetry.space_group_name_H-M   'P 1'
#
loop_
_entity.id
_entity.type
_entity.pdbx_description
1 polymer ?
#
loop_
_entity_poly.entity_id
_entity_poly.type
_entity_poly.pdbx_seq_one_letter_code
_entity_poly.pdbx_strand_id
1 'polypeptide(L)'
;MESDEIRMAEASAERAEVAPWLDYPANPWWYAPAGGAWFGALVAASAREGSREPLPLVVLFALAAAYFWWARRRWGTWPRLSSMPPEFVGPATVFSAAMVVLFIGGLGLTASLGPAVGVPVVAVAVAGVLWWYDHAYARASRRTAARLGTTSRVR
;
A
#
# COMPACT_ATOMS: atom_id res chain seq x y z
N MET A 1 5.77 34.22 -26.16
CA MET A 1 7.08 33.58 -26.28
C MET A 1 7.63 33.22 -24.90
N GLU A 2 8.14 34.15 -24.09
CA GLU A 2 8.65 33.83 -22.73
C GLU A 2 7.60 33.15 -21.82
N SER A 3 6.36 33.63 -21.84
CA SER A 3 5.26 33.01 -21.07
C SER A 3 4.88 31.60 -21.55
N ASP A 4 5.06 31.30 -22.83
CA ASP A 4 4.75 29.98 -23.39
C ASP A 4 5.84 28.97 -23.02
N GLU A 5 7.11 29.40 -23.04
CA GLU A 5 8.26 28.60 -22.62
C GLU A 5 8.18 28.22 -21.13
N ILE A 6 7.78 29.16 -20.26
CA ILE A 6 7.57 28.90 -18.83
C ILE A 6 6.47 27.84 -18.65
N ARG A 7 5.33 27.99 -19.32
CA ARG A 7 4.23 27.01 -19.24
C ARG A 7 4.64 25.63 -19.74
N MET A 8 5.46 25.55 -20.80
CA MET A 8 5.98 24.28 -21.30
C MET A 8 6.97 23.63 -20.33
N ALA A 9 7.83 24.42 -19.70
CA ALA A 9 8.75 23.96 -18.66
C ALA A 9 8.00 23.42 -17.42
N GLU A 10 6.97 24.13 -16.95
CA GLU A 10 6.11 23.70 -15.84
C GLU A 10 5.39 22.39 -16.15
N ALA A 11 4.79 22.27 -17.34
CA ALA A 11 4.11 21.06 -17.76
C ALA A 11 5.07 19.86 -17.89
N SER A 12 6.32 20.10 -18.28
CA SER A 12 7.36 19.08 -18.32
C SER A 12 7.79 18.65 -16.91
N ALA A 13 7.92 19.61 -15.99
CA ALA A 13 8.26 19.34 -14.60
C ALA A 13 7.16 18.54 -13.88
N GLU A 14 5.88 18.90 -14.06
CA GLU A 14 4.75 18.16 -13.50
C GLU A 14 4.75 16.71 -14.01
N ARG A 15 4.96 16.49 -15.32
CA ARG A 15 5.06 15.14 -15.90
C ARG A 15 6.21 14.33 -15.29
N ALA A 16 7.36 14.95 -15.05
CA ALA A 16 8.51 14.28 -14.44
C ALA A 16 8.26 13.93 -12.97
N GLU A 17 7.60 14.80 -12.22
CA GLU A 17 7.27 14.59 -10.80
C GLU A 17 6.24 13.47 -10.60
N VAL A 18 5.32 13.33 -11.55
CA VAL A 18 4.23 12.36 -11.50
C VAL A 18 4.62 10.99 -12.10
N ALA A 19 5.70 10.91 -12.88
CA ALA A 19 6.15 9.67 -13.53
C ALA A 19 6.27 8.46 -12.58
N PRO A 20 6.83 8.57 -11.35
CA PRO A 20 6.89 7.45 -10.40
C PRO A 20 5.53 6.90 -9.97
N TRP A 21 4.47 7.69 -10.09
CA TRP A 21 3.09 7.28 -9.78
C TRP A 21 2.37 6.64 -10.98
N LEU A 22 2.87 6.88 -12.21
CA LEU A 22 2.29 6.34 -13.45
C LEU A 22 2.98 5.07 -13.95
N ASP A 23 4.25 4.88 -13.59
CA ASP A 23 5.08 3.73 -13.99
C ASP A 23 5.19 2.66 -12.91
N TYR A 24 4.25 2.63 -11.97
CA TYR A 24 4.24 1.64 -10.90
C TYR A 24 3.93 0.23 -11.45
N PRO A 25 4.82 -0.76 -11.29
CA PRO A 25 4.56 -2.09 -11.81
C PRO A 25 3.50 -2.79 -10.96
N ALA A 26 2.60 -3.51 -11.64
CA ALA A 26 1.54 -4.26 -10.98
C ALA A 26 2.09 -5.18 -9.88
N ASN A 27 1.39 -5.19 -8.74
CA ASN A 27 1.72 -6.10 -7.65
C ASN A 27 1.55 -7.55 -8.12
N PRO A 28 2.42 -8.48 -7.70
CA PRO A 28 2.23 -9.89 -8.03
C PRO A 28 0.92 -10.40 -7.39
N TRP A 29 0.27 -11.38 -8.03
CA TRP A 29 -1.02 -11.91 -7.57
C TRP A 29 -1.00 -12.43 -6.12
N TRP A 30 0.16 -12.89 -5.64
CA TRP A 30 0.34 -13.38 -4.27
C TRP A 30 0.46 -12.26 -3.22
N TYR A 31 0.63 -11.00 -3.63
CA TYR A 31 0.87 -9.88 -2.71
C TYR A 31 -0.29 -9.70 -1.72
N ALA A 32 -1.52 -9.67 -2.21
CA ALA A 32 -2.70 -9.51 -1.38
C ALA A 32 -2.86 -10.65 -0.35
N PRO A 33 -2.87 -11.95 -0.75
CA PRO A 33 -2.98 -13.03 0.23
C PRO A 33 -1.77 -13.12 1.17
N ALA A 34 -0.56 -12.84 0.70
CA ALA A 34 0.63 -12.82 1.56
C ALA A 34 0.58 -11.69 2.59
N GLY A 35 0.15 -10.48 2.18
CA GLY A 35 -0.04 -9.34 3.08
C GLY A 35 -1.12 -9.60 4.11
N GLY A 36 -2.22 -10.24 3.71
CA GLY A 36 -3.26 -10.72 4.61
C GLY A 36 -2.73 -11.71 5.65
N ALA A 37 -2.03 -12.75 5.20
CA ALA A 37 -1.42 -13.74 6.09
C ALA A 37 -0.43 -13.10 7.07
N TRP A 38 0.40 -12.17 6.60
CA TRP A 38 1.35 -11.43 7.44
C TRP A 38 0.64 -10.60 8.51
N PHE A 39 -0.43 -9.88 8.16
CA PHE A 39 -1.22 -9.11 9.13
C PHE A 39 -1.95 -9.99 10.14
N GLY A 40 -2.51 -11.13 9.70
CA GLY A 40 -3.11 -12.10 10.59
C GLY A 40 -2.10 -12.65 11.61
N ALA A 41 -0.89 -12.98 11.14
CA ALA A 41 0.20 -13.43 12.02
C ALA A 41 0.65 -12.31 12.98
N LEU A 42 0.67 -11.06 12.53
CA LEU A 42 0.97 -9.91 13.39
C LEU A 42 -0.07 -9.75 14.50
N VAL A 43 -1.36 -9.80 14.18
CA VAL A 43 -2.45 -9.77 15.18
C VAL A 43 -2.35 -10.95 16.15
N ALA A 44 -2.09 -12.16 15.65
CA ALA A 44 -1.90 -13.34 16.49
C ALA A 44 -0.73 -13.18 17.48
N ALA A 45 0.40 -12.65 17.00
CA ALA A 45 1.58 -12.41 17.82
C ALA A 45 1.33 -11.30 18.84
N SER A 46 0.64 -10.23 18.46
CA SER A 46 0.33 -9.09 19.34
C SER A 46 -0.75 -9.40 20.38
N ALA A 47 -1.70 -10.28 20.09
CA ALA A 47 -2.75 -10.68 21.02
C ALA A 47 -2.28 -11.72 22.05
N ARG A 48 -1.05 -12.25 21.92
CA ARG A 48 -0.52 -13.28 22.83
C ARG A 48 -0.05 -12.66 24.15
N GLU A 49 -0.96 -12.59 25.12
CA GLU A 49 -0.67 -12.07 26.45
C GLU A 49 0.51 -12.81 27.13
N GLY A 50 1.36 -12.05 27.83
CA GLY A 50 2.41 -12.60 28.68
C GLY A 50 3.64 -13.20 27.97
N SER A 51 3.66 -13.25 26.64
CA SER A 51 4.83 -13.79 25.93
C SER A 51 5.98 -12.78 25.88
N ARG A 52 7.05 -13.06 26.64
CA ARG A 52 8.33 -12.33 26.59
C ARG A 52 9.19 -12.72 25.40
N GLU A 53 8.66 -13.51 24.47
CA GLU A 53 9.39 -14.04 23.32
C GLU A 53 9.24 -13.06 22.15
N PRO A 54 10.22 -12.18 21.89
CA PRO A 54 10.12 -11.23 20.78
C PRO A 54 10.27 -11.93 19.41
N LEU A 55 10.65 -13.20 19.39
CA LEU A 55 11.06 -13.92 18.18
C LEU A 55 10.00 -13.89 17.06
N PRO A 56 8.70 -14.14 17.30
CA PRO A 56 7.70 -14.07 16.23
C PRO A 56 7.59 -12.68 15.60
N LEU A 57 7.63 -11.62 16.42
CA LEU A 57 7.60 -10.24 15.93
C LEU A 57 8.87 -9.91 15.14
N VAL A 58 10.04 -10.31 15.65
CA VAL A 58 11.33 -10.12 14.96
C VAL A 58 11.30 -10.79 13.58
N VAL A 59 10.79 -12.02 13.48
CA VAL A 59 10.65 -12.74 12.20
C VAL A 59 9.70 -12.00 11.27
N LEU A 60 8.54 -11.53 11.75
CA LEU A 60 7.58 -10.79 10.94
C LEU A 60 8.15 -9.47 10.42
N PHE A 61 8.89 -8.73 11.25
CA PHE A 61 9.56 -7.50 10.83
C PHE A 61 10.71 -7.78 9.85
N ALA A 62 11.45 -8.87 10.03
CA ALA A 62 12.47 -9.29 9.07
C ALA A 62 11.86 -9.64 7.70
N LEU A 63 10.71 -10.33 7.68
CA LEU A 63 9.96 -10.61 6.44
C LEU A 63 9.48 -9.32 5.77
N ALA A 64 8.96 -8.36 6.54
CA ALA A 64 8.57 -7.05 6.02
C ALA A 64 9.78 -6.31 5.42
N ALA A 65 10.92 -6.29 6.12
CA ALA A 65 12.15 -5.67 5.63
C ALA A 65 12.65 -6.34 4.33
N ALA A 66 12.63 -7.68 4.27
CA ALA A 66 12.98 -8.43 3.07
C ALA A 66 12.05 -8.10 1.90
N TYR A 67 10.75 -7.96 2.16
CA TYR A 67 9.77 -7.52 1.17
C TYR A 67 10.09 -6.11 0.67
N PHE A 68 10.31 -5.13 1.55
CA PHE A 68 10.65 -3.76 1.15
C PHE A 68 11.96 -3.68 0.35
N TRP A 69 12.94 -4.50 0.70
CA TRP A 69 14.19 -4.61 -0.04
C TRP A 69 13.98 -5.16 -1.45
N TRP A 70 13.21 -6.25 -1.57
CA TRP A 70 12.82 -6.82 -2.87
C TRP A 70 12.00 -5.83 -3.70
N ALA A 71 11.02 -5.17 -3.09
CA ALA A 71 10.17 -4.18 -3.72
C ALA A 71 10.98 -2.98 -4.22
N ARG A 72 11.92 -2.48 -3.41
CA ARG A 72 12.85 -1.41 -3.82
C ARG A 72 13.69 -1.82 -5.04
N ARG A 73 14.18 -3.06 -5.10
CA ARG A 73 14.92 -3.56 -6.27
C ARG A 73 14.05 -3.64 -7.51
N ARG A 74 12.76 -3.97 -7.35
CA ARG A 74 11.81 -4.06 -8.45
C ARG A 74 11.32 -2.69 -8.95
N TRP A 75 11.15 -1.73 -8.05
CA TRP A 75 10.50 -0.44 -8.35
C TRP A 75 11.49 0.70 -8.61
N GLY A 76 12.75 0.55 -8.20
CA GLY A 76 13.80 1.54 -8.41
C GLY A 76 13.67 2.73 -7.46
N THR A 77 12.69 3.61 -7.70
CA THR A 77 12.43 4.81 -6.91
C THR A 77 11.06 4.76 -6.25
N TRP A 78 11.01 5.10 -4.97
CA TRP A 78 9.76 5.21 -4.25
C TRP A 78 9.09 6.55 -4.56
N PRO A 79 7.77 6.56 -4.84
CA PRO A 79 7.03 7.80 -4.95
C PRO A 79 7.10 8.58 -3.63
N ARG A 80 7.39 9.88 -3.70
CA ARG A 80 7.45 10.74 -2.52
C ARG A 80 6.03 11.14 -2.12
N LEU A 81 5.66 10.88 -0.87
CA LEU A 81 4.33 11.26 -0.37
C LEU A 81 4.06 12.77 -0.43
N SER A 82 5.11 13.59 -0.35
CA SER A 82 5.00 15.05 -0.48
C SER A 82 4.60 15.52 -1.87
N SER A 83 4.80 14.70 -2.91
CA SER A 83 4.43 14.98 -4.30
C SER A 83 3.31 14.07 -4.81
N MET A 84 2.46 13.61 -3.90
CA MET A 84 1.33 12.75 -4.25
C MET A 84 0.29 13.52 -5.08
N PRO A 85 -0.09 13.02 -6.28
CA PRO A 85 -1.16 13.65 -7.05
C PRO A 85 -2.51 13.54 -6.33
N PRO A 86 -3.40 14.53 -6.49
CA PRO A 86 -4.67 14.59 -5.75
C PRO A 86 -5.56 13.35 -5.98
N GLU A 87 -5.44 12.68 -7.13
CA GLU A 87 -6.19 11.47 -7.44
C GLU A 87 -5.85 10.27 -6.54
N PHE A 88 -4.65 10.27 -5.92
CA PHE A 88 -4.17 9.20 -5.04
C PHE A 88 -4.48 9.46 -3.56
N VAL A 89 -4.73 10.71 -3.17
CA VAL A 89 -4.97 11.10 -1.76
C VAL A 89 -6.18 10.36 -1.18
N GLY A 90 -7.30 10.33 -1.90
CA GLY A 90 -8.52 9.62 -1.46
C GLY A 90 -8.27 8.12 -1.20
N PRO A 91 -7.81 7.36 -2.22
CA PRO A 91 -7.45 5.96 -2.04
C PRO A 91 -6.42 5.70 -0.93
N ALA A 92 -5.38 6.54 -0.83
CA ALA A 92 -4.34 6.39 0.20
C ALA A 92 -4.89 6.61 1.61
N THR A 93 -5.75 7.62 1.80
CA THR A 93 -6.40 7.89 3.08
C THR A 93 -7.34 6.76 3.50
N VAL A 94 -8.19 6.28 2.58
CA VAL A 94 -9.10 5.15 2.86
C VAL A 94 -8.32 3.88 3.17
N PHE A 95 -7.27 3.59 2.41
CA PHE A 95 -6.38 2.46 2.67
C PHE A 95 -5.75 2.54 4.06
N SER A 96 -5.16 3.69 4.39
CA SER A 96 -4.47 3.89 5.68
C SER A 96 -5.45 3.77 6.85
N ALA A 97 -6.63 4.40 6.75
CA ALA A 97 -7.67 4.28 7.75
C ALA A 97 -8.15 2.82 7.90
N ALA A 98 -8.37 2.12 6.78
CA ALA A 98 -8.79 0.71 6.80
C ALA A 98 -7.74 -0.20 7.45
N MET A 99 -6.45 -0.01 7.17
CA MET A 99 -5.38 -0.78 7.81
C MET A 99 -5.35 -0.58 9.33
N VAL A 100 -5.50 0.66 9.80
CA VAL A 100 -5.54 0.97 11.25
C VAL A 100 -6.77 0.33 11.90
N VAL A 101 -7.95 0.48 11.28
CA VAL A 101 -9.21 -0.10 11.78
C VAL A 101 -9.13 -1.63 11.82
N LEU A 102 -8.60 -2.27 10.77
CA LEU A 102 -8.47 -3.72 10.72
C LEU A 102 -7.46 -4.25 11.73
N PHE A 103 -6.38 -3.51 12.01
CA PHE A 103 -5.42 -3.90 13.03
C PHE A 103 -6.02 -3.78 14.44
N ILE A 104 -6.54 -2.62 14.81
CA ILE A 104 -7.12 -2.39 16.15
C ILE A 104 -8.37 -3.26 16.36
N GLY A 105 -9.27 -3.25 15.38
CA GLY A 105 -10.47 -4.09 15.39
C GLY A 105 -10.12 -5.59 15.38
N GLY A 106 -9.04 -5.97 14.70
CA GLY A 106 -8.50 -7.33 14.71
C GLY A 106 -8.02 -7.78 16.08
N LEU A 107 -7.32 -6.92 16.82
CA LEU A 107 -6.94 -7.19 18.21
C LEU A 107 -8.18 -7.35 19.10
N GLY A 108 -9.16 -6.44 18.99
CA GLY A 108 -10.41 -6.52 19.76
C GLY A 108 -11.24 -7.76 19.44
N LEU A 109 -11.35 -8.11 18.15
CA LEU A 109 -12.04 -9.31 17.68
C LEU A 109 -11.35 -10.58 18.17
N THR A 110 -10.02 -10.61 18.12
CA THR A 110 -9.21 -11.72 18.62
C THR A 110 -9.35 -11.88 20.14
N ALA A 111 -9.39 -10.78 20.89
CA ALA A 111 -9.61 -10.82 22.33
C ALA A 111 -11.03 -11.30 22.70
N SER A 112 -12.02 -10.98 21.88
CA SER A 112 -13.44 -11.26 22.17
C SER A 112 -13.89 -12.64 21.69
N LEU A 113 -13.47 -13.08 20.50
CA LEU A 113 -13.89 -14.34 19.88
C LEU A 113 -12.76 -15.38 19.78
N GLY A 114 -11.57 -15.04 20.26
CA GLY A 114 -10.39 -15.88 20.21
C GLY A 114 -9.62 -15.82 18.87
N PRO A 115 -8.38 -16.33 18.86
CA PRO A 115 -7.50 -16.28 17.69
C PRO A 115 -8.00 -17.10 16.51
N ALA A 116 -8.80 -18.15 16.75
CA ALA A 116 -9.35 -18.99 15.69
C ALA A 116 -10.32 -18.22 14.77
N VAL A 117 -10.94 -17.14 15.25
CA VAL A 117 -11.87 -16.30 14.48
C VAL A 117 -11.20 -14.99 14.07
N GLY A 118 -10.57 -14.29 15.03
CA GLY A 118 -10.00 -12.97 14.77
C GLY A 118 -8.91 -12.96 13.70
N VAL A 119 -8.00 -13.94 13.73
CA VAL A 119 -6.84 -13.99 12.83
C VAL A 119 -7.25 -14.24 11.37
N PRO A 120 -8.07 -15.26 11.04
CA PRO A 120 -8.53 -15.46 9.66
C PRO A 120 -9.34 -14.28 9.12
N VAL A 121 -10.20 -13.66 9.95
CA VAL A 121 -11.01 -12.50 9.54
C VAL A 121 -10.11 -11.33 9.16
N VAL A 122 -9.12 -11.00 9.99
CA VAL A 122 -8.14 -9.95 9.67
C VAL A 122 -7.37 -10.28 8.41
N ALA A 123 -6.89 -11.52 8.27
CA ALA A 123 -6.10 -11.92 7.11
C ALA A 123 -6.88 -11.75 5.81
N VAL A 124 -8.14 -12.21 5.76
CA VAL A 124 -9.00 -12.07 4.58
C VAL A 124 -9.36 -10.61 4.33
N ALA A 125 -9.70 -9.85 5.37
CA ALA A 125 -10.06 -8.45 5.24
C ALA A 125 -8.90 -7.60 4.72
N VAL A 126 -7.69 -7.80 5.24
CA VAL A 126 -6.48 -7.11 4.77
C VAL A 126 -6.17 -7.50 3.33
N ALA A 127 -6.25 -8.78 2.98
CA ALA A 127 -6.07 -9.21 1.59
C ALA A 127 -7.07 -8.53 0.64
N GLY A 128 -8.34 -8.42 1.06
CA GLY A 128 -9.38 -7.70 0.32
C GLY A 128 -9.07 -6.21 0.16
N VAL A 129 -8.60 -5.53 1.21
CA VAL A 129 -8.22 -4.11 1.15
C VAL A 129 -7.00 -3.90 0.26
N LEU A 130 -5.98 -4.77 0.33
CA LEU A 130 -4.81 -4.70 -0.56
C LEU A 130 -5.20 -4.88 -2.02
N TRP A 131 -6.05 -5.87 -2.30
CA TRP A 131 -6.58 -6.11 -3.65
C TRP A 131 -7.38 -4.89 -4.15
N TRP A 132 -8.28 -4.34 -3.32
CA TRP A 132 -9.04 -3.14 -3.66
C TRP A 132 -8.13 -1.93 -3.90
N TYR A 133 -7.10 -1.74 -3.07
CA TYR A 133 -6.17 -0.63 -3.18
C TYR A 133 -5.39 -0.67 -4.48
N ASP A 134 -4.97 -1.86 -4.93
CA ASP A 134 -4.31 -2.05 -6.22
C ASP A 134 -5.20 -1.55 -7.38
N HIS A 135 -6.51 -1.88 -7.35
CA HIS A 135 -7.48 -1.42 -8.35
C HIS A 135 -7.78 0.09 -8.23
N ALA A 136 -7.83 0.63 -7.01
CA ALA A 136 -8.01 2.05 -6.77
C ALA A 136 -6.80 2.86 -7.26
N TYR A 137 -5.59 2.35 -7.05
CA TYR A 137 -4.33 2.91 -7.52
C TYR A 137 -4.29 2.93 -9.05
N ALA A 138 -4.62 1.81 -9.71
CA ALA A 138 -4.69 1.76 -11.17
C ALA A 138 -5.70 2.76 -11.76
N ARG A 139 -6.87 2.94 -11.10
CA ARG A 139 -7.84 3.98 -11.48
C ARG A 139 -7.32 5.39 -11.27
N ALA A 140 -6.62 5.66 -10.17
CA ALA A 140 -6.00 6.96 -9.92
C ALA A 140 -4.93 7.27 -10.98
N SER A 141 -4.05 6.31 -11.27
CA SER A 141 -3.03 6.43 -12.31
C SER A 141 -3.61 6.75 -13.69
N ARG A 142 -4.69 6.08 -14.10
CA ARG A 142 -5.38 6.38 -15.37
C ARG A 142 -5.97 7.79 -15.41
N ARG A 143 -6.56 8.26 -14.31
CA ARG A 143 -7.11 9.64 -14.23
C ARG A 143 -6.01 10.69 -14.31
N THR A 144 -4.92 10.48 -13.58
CA THR A 144 -3.76 11.38 -13.61
C THR A 144 -3.11 11.39 -15.00
N ALA A 145 -2.98 10.23 -15.65
CA ALA A 145 -2.46 10.16 -17.03
C ALA A 145 -3.36 10.92 -18.03
N ALA A 146 -4.69 10.74 -17.94
CA ALA A 146 -5.64 11.47 -18.78
C ALA A 146 -5.56 12.99 -18.58
N ARG A 147 -5.41 13.46 -17.33
CA ARG A 147 -5.23 14.89 -17.00
C ARG A 147 -3.97 15.47 -17.64
N LEU A 148 -2.88 14.69 -17.68
CA LEU A 148 -1.57 15.12 -18.19
C LEU A 148 -1.40 14.89 -19.71
N GLY A 149 -2.39 14.31 -20.39
CA GLY A 149 -2.27 13.91 -21.79
C GLY A 149 -1.21 12.81 -22.02
N THR A 150 -0.93 11.99 -21.00
CA THR A 150 0.02 10.88 -21.05
C THR A 150 -0.68 9.52 -20.97
N THR A 151 0.06 8.43 -21.14
CA THR A 151 -0.46 7.06 -20.99
C THR A 151 0.05 6.46 -19.68
N SER A 152 -0.86 5.94 -18.85
CA SER A 152 -0.50 5.16 -17.67
C SER A 152 0.02 3.78 -18.07
N ARG A 153 1.11 3.32 -17.44
CA ARG A 153 1.65 1.95 -17.62
C ARG A 153 1.19 0.97 -16.54
N VAL A 154 0.37 1.43 -15.59
CA VAL A 154 -0.23 0.59 -14.56
C VAL A 154 -1.31 -0.28 -15.21
N ARG A 155 -1.05 -1.59 -15.28
CA ARG A 155 -2.02 -2.59 -15.75
C ARG A 155 -2.95 -3.01 -14.62
#